data_AF-A0A225CA68-F1
#
_entry.id   AF-A0A225CA68-F1
#
_cell.length_a   1.000
_cell.length_b   1.000
_cell.length_c   1.000
_cell.angle_alpha   90.00
_cell.angle_beta   90.00
_cell.angle_gamma   90.00
#
_symmetry.space_group_name_H-M   'P 1'
#
loop_
_entity.id
_entity.type
_entity.pdbx_description
1 polymer ?
#
loop_
_entity_poly.entity_id
_entity_poly.type
_entity_poly.pdbx_seq_one_letter_code
_entity_poly.pdbx_strand_id
1 'polypeptide(L)'
;MADHDDDFPELDSGLHERLSSIDEDLAAQRAQTLRAGLEDYELEDEDLEVLETATDDPDQVTYLPALPVLAVVGRPNVGKSALINRILGRREAVVEDTPGVTRDRVSYKAEHAGRWFTLVDTGGWEPDAKGINASVAMQAEIAMDLADAVLFVVDANVGATSTDEHVVRLLRKTNKPVLLAANKVDDVRQEPNAAVLWSLGLGEPHPVSALHGRGVADLLDLVLKTLPLVSKVAKEEVGGPRRVAILGRPNVGKSSLLNKAAGEERVVVNELAGTTRDPVDEQVEIAGKVWRFVDTAGIRRRMHLAQGADFYASLRTSAALEKAEVAVVMIDVSEVISEQDIRIIELVLESGRALVLAFNKWDLLDDERRRYLEREIETDLAHVSWAPRVNISARTGRHMEKLVPALEVALESWDTRIATGKFNAFLAELTSAHPHPVRGGKQPRILFGTQASSRPPTFVLFTTGYLDPQYRRYIQRRLREIYGFEGSPIIVNMRVREKRKR
;
A
#
# COMPACT_ATOMS: atom_id res chain seq x y z
N MET A 1 5.71 12.40 -35.75
CA MET A 1 6.06 13.82 -35.56
C MET A 1 7.30 13.81 -34.68
N ALA A 2 8.44 14.26 -35.19
CA ALA A 2 9.70 14.20 -34.46
C ALA A 2 9.65 15.16 -33.25
N ASP A 3 9.92 14.63 -32.06
CA ASP A 3 10.00 15.40 -30.82
C ASP A 3 11.21 16.34 -30.86
N HIS A 4 10.94 17.64 -30.74
CA HIS A 4 11.93 18.65 -30.39
C HIS A 4 12.23 18.55 -28.88
N ASP A 5 12.98 17.52 -28.46
CA ASP A 5 13.31 17.27 -27.05
C ASP A 5 14.64 17.91 -26.58
N ASP A 6 15.28 18.73 -27.44
CA ASP A 6 16.70 19.09 -27.32
C ASP A 6 16.99 20.61 -27.17
N ASP A 7 16.06 21.38 -26.60
CA ASP A 7 16.26 22.83 -26.34
C ASP A 7 16.90 23.12 -24.96
N PHE A 8 17.24 22.09 -24.18
CA PHE A 8 17.85 22.24 -22.85
C PHE A 8 19.21 21.53 -22.80
N PRO A 9 20.29 22.20 -22.37
CA PRO A 9 21.63 21.65 -22.49
C PRO A 9 21.86 20.44 -21.59
N GLU A 10 22.97 19.75 -21.82
CA GLU A 10 23.42 18.63 -21.00
C GLU A 10 23.64 19.03 -19.53
N LEU A 11 23.70 18.04 -18.64
CA LEU A 11 24.02 18.27 -17.22
C LEU A 11 25.39 18.93 -17.10
N ASP A 12 25.47 19.95 -16.24
CA ASP A 12 26.78 20.34 -15.71
C ASP A 12 27.30 19.20 -14.83
N SER A 13 28.39 18.57 -15.25
CA SER A 13 29.06 17.47 -14.53
C SER A 13 29.40 17.81 -13.07
N GLY A 14 29.60 19.09 -12.73
CA GLY A 14 29.87 19.53 -11.36
C GLY A 14 28.62 19.77 -10.49
N LEU A 15 27.41 19.73 -11.07
CA LEU A 15 26.17 20.04 -10.33
C LEU A 15 25.88 19.01 -9.24
N HIS A 16 26.08 17.72 -9.53
CA HIS A 16 25.89 16.66 -8.54
C HIS A 16 26.85 16.82 -7.36
N GLU A 17 28.13 17.09 -7.63
CA GLU A 17 29.14 17.35 -6.59
C GLU A 17 28.76 18.58 -5.75
N ARG A 18 28.38 19.70 -6.40
CA ARG A 18 27.94 20.91 -5.70
C ARG A 18 26.76 20.63 -4.78
N LEU A 19 25.72 19.93 -5.25
CA LEU A 19 24.54 19.58 -4.45
C LEU A 19 24.86 18.62 -3.30
N SER A 20 25.74 17.65 -3.54
CA SER A 20 26.19 16.70 -2.50
C SER A 20 27.03 17.35 -1.41
N SER A 21 27.74 18.44 -1.76
CA SER A 21 28.60 19.20 -0.83
C SER A 21 27.86 20.27 -0.02
N ILE A 22 26.56 20.46 -0.25
CA ILE A 22 25.78 21.46 0.48
C ILE A 22 25.62 21.00 1.93
N ASP A 23 26.01 21.88 2.85
CA ASP A 23 25.74 21.75 4.28
C ASP A 23 24.23 21.60 4.53
N GLU A 24 23.82 20.47 5.11
CA GLU A 24 22.42 20.10 5.29
C GLU A 24 21.68 21.05 6.23
N ASP A 25 22.36 21.54 7.27
CA ASP A 25 21.79 22.50 8.22
C ASP A 25 21.53 23.85 7.54
N LEU A 26 22.48 24.30 6.72
CA LEU A 26 22.32 25.52 5.94
C LEU A 26 21.21 25.38 4.88
N ALA A 27 21.11 24.22 4.23
CA ALA A 27 20.06 23.93 3.26
C ALA A 27 18.67 23.94 3.93
N ALA A 28 18.56 23.34 5.12
CA ALA A 28 17.33 23.32 5.91
C ALA A 28 16.92 24.74 6.34
N GLN A 29 17.86 25.56 6.85
CA GLN A 29 17.59 26.95 7.23
C GLN A 29 17.11 27.79 6.03
N ARG A 30 17.71 27.60 4.85
CA ARG A 30 17.27 28.26 3.62
C ARG A 30 15.85 27.83 3.21
N ALA A 31 15.54 26.53 3.28
CA ALA A 31 14.21 26.03 2.99
C ALA A 31 13.15 26.59 3.97
N GLN A 32 13.46 26.67 5.27
CA GLN A 32 12.56 27.29 6.25
C GLN A 32 12.30 28.76 5.93
N THR A 33 13.31 29.51 5.49
CA THR A 33 13.17 30.91 5.08
C THR A 33 12.28 31.05 3.84
N LEU A 34 12.47 30.18 2.83
CA LEU A 34 11.64 30.17 1.63
C LEU A 34 10.18 29.80 1.95
N ARG A 35 9.98 28.82 2.84
CA ARG A 35 8.67 28.41 3.34
C ARG A 35 7.96 29.55 4.06
N ALA A 36 8.63 30.26 4.96
CA ALA A 36 8.08 31.44 5.63
C ALA A 36 7.69 32.53 4.63
N GLY A 37 8.44 32.68 3.54
CA GLY A 37 8.11 33.60 2.44
C GLY A 37 6.80 33.29 1.71
N LEU A 38 6.22 32.09 1.87
CA LEU A 38 4.91 31.74 1.31
C LEU A 38 3.74 32.43 2.05
N GLU A 39 3.95 32.93 3.28
CA GLU A 39 2.91 33.65 4.03
C GLU A 39 2.46 34.97 3.36
N ASP A 40 3.30 35.52 2.49
CA ASP A 40 3.01 36.68 1.64
C ASP A 40 2.04 36.35 0.49
N TYR A 41 1.68 35.08 0.30
CA TYR A 41 0.85 34.57 -0.79
C TYR A 41 -0.45 33.95 -0.31
N GLU A 42 -1.44 33.87 -1.20
CA GLU A 42 -2.73 33.22 -0.91
C GLU A 42 -2.54 31.69 -0.98
N LEU A 43 -2.66 31.04 0.19
CA LEU A 43 -2.57 29.59 0.39
C LEU A 43 -3.97 29.04 0.70
N GLU A 44 -4.31 27.93 0.07
CA GLU A 44 -5.53 27.16 0.32
C GLU A 44 -5.27 26.13 1.43
N ASP A 45 -6.32 25.55 2.03
CA ASP A 45 -6.17 24.59 3.12
C ASP A 45 -5.36 23.34 2.68
N GLU A 46 -5.57 22.87 1.45
CA GLU A 46 -4.80 21.78 0.86
C GLU A 46 -3.29 22.09 0.73
N ASP A 47 -2.90 23.37 0.71
CA ASP A 47 -1.49 23.77 0.67
C ASP A 47 -0.83 23.64 2.01
N LEU A 48 -1.56 24.00 3.06
CA LEU A 48 -1.09 23.86 4.42
C LEU A 48 -0.87 22.38 4.73
N GLU A 49 -1.78 21.50 4.31
CA GLU A 49 -1.62 20.05 4.46
C GLU A 49 -0.36 19.53 3.74
N VAL A 50 -0.10 19.96 2.50
CA VAL A 50 1.11 19.57 1.74
C VAL A 50 2.38 20.09 2.42
N LEU A 51 2.34 21.30 2.97
CA LEU A 51 3.48 21.88 3.67
C LEU A 51 3.69 21.23 5.04
N GLU A 52 2.65 20.80 5.74
CA GLU A 52 2.73 20.10 7.02
C GLU A 52 3.21 18.64 6.88
N THR A 53 2.78 17.94 5.82
CA THR A 53 3.21 16.57 5.51
C THR A 53 4.62 16.50 4.91
N ALA A 54 5.12 17.62 4.38
CA ALA A 54 6.52 17.80 4.01
C ALA A 54 7.41 17.86 5.26
N THR A 55 7.84 16.70 5.76
CA THR A 55 8.82 16.61 6.84
C THR A 55 10.25 16.72 6.30
N ASP A 56 11.10 17.45 7.03
CA ASP A 56 12.48 17.77 6.62
C ASP A 56 13.49 16.64 6.90
N ASP A 57 13.04 15.53 7.48
CA ASP A 57 13.89 14.40 7.84
C ASP A 57 13.95 13.37 6.70
N PRO A 58 15.09 13.24 5.98
CA PRO A 58 15.27 12.25 4.91
C PRO A 58 15.32 10.81 5.43
N ASP A 59 15.63 10.60 6.73
CA ASP A 59 15.68 9.29 7.38
C ASP A 59 14.35 8.89 8.03
N GLN A 60 13.38 9.82 8.09
CA GLN A 60 12.04 9.54 8.56
C GLN A 60 11.28 8.75 7.51
N VAL A 61 11.46 7.44 7.55
CA VAL A 61 10.54 6.48 6.95
C VAL A 61 9.16 6.78 7.51
N THR A 62 8.27 7.33 6.68
CA THR A 62 6.87 7.48 7.05
C THR A 62 6.26 6.09 7.03
N TYR A 63 6.31 5.42 8.18
CA TYR A 63 5.56 4.19 8.41
C TYR A 63 4.08 4.53 8.27
N LEU A 64 3.33 3.74 7.47
CA LEU A 64 1.88 3.73 7.65
C LEU A 64 1.66 3.37 9.12
N PRO A 65 0.94 4.19 9.90
CA PRO A 65 0.82 3.96 11.34
C PRO A 65 0.31 2.54 11.57
N ALA A 66 0.98 1.80 12.45
CA ALA A 66 0.59 0.44 12.79
C ALA A 66 -0.90 0.46 13.15
N LEU A 67 -1.72 -0.25 12.36
CA LEU A 67 -3.16 -0.19 12.50
C LEU A 67 -3.54 -0.64 13.91
N PRO A 68 -4.40 0.11 14.62
CA PRO A 68 -4.82 -0.28 15.95
C PRO A 68 -5.49 -1.65 15.92
N VAL A 69 -5.18 -2.48 16.92
CA VAL A 69 -5.62 -3.87 16.98
C VAL A 69 -6.76 -4.03 17.98
N LEU A 70 -7.88 -4.58 17.54
CA LEU A 70 -9.05 -4.94 18.36
C LEU A 70 -9.18 -6.46 18.43
N ALA A 71 -8.99 -7.04 19.61
CA ALA A 71 -9.24 -8.46 19.82
C ALA A 71 -10.68 -8.74 20.21
N VAL A 72 -11.31 -9.71 19.56
CA VAL A 72 -12.67 -10.17 19.88
C VAL A 72 -12.57 -11.42 20.74
N VAL A 73 -13.08 -11.34 21.97
CA VAL A 73 -13.02 -12.41 22.99
C VAL A 73 -14.42 -12.74 23.48
N GLY A 74 -14.64 -13.97 23.90
CA GLY A 74 -15.93 -14.44 24.40
C GLY A 74 -16.01 -15.95 24.42
N ARG A 75 -16.93 -16.52 25.20
CA ARG A 75 -17.16 -17.97 25.23
C ARG A 75 -17.65 -18.49 23.85
N PRO A 76 -17.56 -19.80 23.56
CA PRO A 76 -18.12 -20.37 22.33
C PRO A 76 -19.62 -20.05 22.17
N ASN A 77 -20.09 -19.94 20.92
CA ASN A 77 -21.49 -19.74 20.54
C ASN A 77 -22.18 -18.43 20.96
N VAL A 78 -21.42 -17.43 21.45
CA VAL A 78 -21.95 -16.06 21.69
C VAL A 78 -22.12 -15.24 20.42
N GLY A 79 -21.62 -15.73 19.27
CA GLY A 79 -21.72 -15.07 17.98
C GLY A 79 -20.54 -14.17 17.59
N LYS A 80 -19.32 -14.44 18.11
CA LYS A 80 -18.08 -13.74 17.74
C LYS A 80 -17.85 -13.69 16.23
N SER A 81 -17.84 -14.85 15.57
CA SER A 81 -17.57 -14.93 14.12
C SER A 81 -18.66 -14.27 13.28
N ALA A 82 -19.92 -14.30 13.75
CA ALA A 82 -21.01 -13.57 13.10
C ALA A 82 -20.81 -12.04 13.20
N LEU A 83 -20.32 -11.56 14.35
CA LEU A 83 -20.04 -10.14 14.56
C LEU A 83 -18.84 -9.69 13.72
N ILE A 84 -17.77 -10.48 13.67
CA ILE A 84 -16.60 -10.21 12.82
C ILE A 84 -17.00 -10.14 11.34
N ASN A 85 -17.75 -11.12 10.86
CA ASN A 85 -18.29 -11.11 9.49
C ASN A 85 -19.12 -9.87 9.17
N ARG A 86 -19.89 -9.40 10.16
CA ARG A 86 -20.67 -8.18 9.99
C ARG A 86 -19.78 -6.96 9.83
N ILE A 87 -18.75 -6.84 10.66
CA ILE A 87 -17.83 -5.70 10.64
C ILE A 87 -17.04 -5.66 9.32
N LEU A 88 -16.65 -6.82 8.78
CA LEU A 88 -15.87 -6.89 7.53
C LEU A 88 -16.67 -6.58 6.26
N GLY A 89 -18.00 -6.47 6.34
CA GLY A 89 -18.86 -6.13 5.18
C GLY A 89 -18.88 -7.18 4.04
N ARG A 90 -18.14 -8.28 4.18
CA ARG A 90 -18.05 -9.40 3.23
C ARG A 90 -18.14 -10.73 3.99
N ARG A 91 -18.76 -11.75 3.39
CA ARG A 91 -18.80 -13.12 3.94
C ARG A 91 -17.43 -13.80 3.78
N GLU A 92 -16.43 -13.41 4.58
CA GLU A 92 -15.09 -14.03 4.55
C GLU A 92 -14.82 -15.02 5.70
N ALA A 93 -15.45 -14.88 6.87
CA ALA A 93 -15.40 -15.94 7.88
C ALA A 93 -16.40 -17.02 7.48
N VAL A 94 -15.91 -17.98 6.71
CA VAL A 94 -16.60 -19.24 6.42
C VAL A 94 -17.00 -19.89 7.74
N VAL A 95 -18.31 -19.97 7.99
CA VAL A 95 -18.89 -20.89 8.96
C VAL A 95 -18.84 -22.27 8.31
N GLU A 96 -17.69 -22.93 8.41
CA GLU A 96 -17.57 -24.35 8.11
C GLU A 96 -17.58 -25.09 9.45
N ASP A 97 -18.72 -25.74 9.72
CA ASP A 97 -18.90 -26.75 10.77
C ASP A 97 -18.29 -28.08 10.30
N THR A 98 -16.97 -28.11 10.07
CA THR A 98 -16.27 -29.37 9.78
C THR A 98 -15.25 -29.65 10.88
N PRO A 99 -15.54 -30.60 11.79
CA PRO A 99 -14.62 -30.97 12.87
C PRO A 99 -13.34 -31.60 12.29
N GLY A 100 -12.16 -31.06 12.64
CA GLY A 100 -10.87 -31.69 12.30
C GLY A 100 -9.71 -30.80 11.82
N VAL A 101 -9.83 -29.47 11.86
CA VAL A 101 -8.72 -28.55 11.48
C VAL A 101 -8.32 -27.72 12.68
N THR A 102 -7.08 -27.85 13.14
CA THR A 102 -6.50 -26.98 14.18
C THR A 102 -6.49 -25.55 13.67
N ARG A 103 -7.45 -24.74 14.13
CA ARG A 103 -7.66 -23.35 13.71
C ARG A 103 -6.70 -22.41 14.44
N ASP A 104 -5.62 -22.06 13.76
CA ASP A 104 -4.75 -20.97 14.19
C ASP A 104 -5.34 -19.57 13.87
N ARG A 105 -4.88 -18.62 14.66
CA ARG A 105 -5.39 -17.26 14.93
C ARG A 105 -5.63 -16.43 13.66
N VAL A 106 -6.85 -15.93 13.46
CA VAL A 106 -7.21 -15.16 12.25
C VAL A 106 -7.29 -13.67 12.57
N SER A 107 -6.48 -12.88 11.86
CA SER A 107 -6.53 -11.41 11.88
C SER A 107 -7.16 -10.90 10.59
N TYR A 108 -7.97 -9.85 10.67
CA TYR A 108 -8.69 -9.27 9.53
C TYR A 108 -8.51 -7.75 9.53
N LYS A 109 -8.31 -7.14 8.35
CA LYS A 109 -8.33 -5.68 8.21
C LYS A 109 -9.78 -5.22 8.09
N ALA A 110 -10.17 -4.27 8.93
CA ALA A 110 -11.48 -3.65 8.92
C ALA A 110 -11.35 -2.14 8.71
N GLU A 111 -12.36 -1.56 8.08
CA GLU A 111 -12.49 -0.13 7.89
C GLU A 111 -13.86 0.28 8.44
N HIS A 112 -13.90 1.35 9.22
CA HIS A 112 -15.15 1.98 9.65
C HIS A 112 -14.95 3.49 9.68
N ALA A 113 -15.90 4.23 9.09
CA ALA A 113 -15.85 5.70 8.98
C ALA A 113 -14.50 6.26 8.46
N GLY A 114 -13.89 5.61 7.45
CA GLY A 114 -12.62 6.05 6.87
C GLY A 114 -11.37 5.72 7.70
N ARG A 115 -11.51 5.03 8.84
CA ARG A 115 -10.40 4.62 9.69
C ARG A 115 -10.18 3.11 9.65
N TRP A 116 -8.95 2.73 9.35
CA TRP A 116 -8.51 1.33 9.29
C TRP A 116 -8.07 0.82 10.67
N PHE A 117 -8.39 -0.45 10.95
CA PHE A 117 -7.98 -1.16 12.16
C PHE A 117 -7.89 -2.66 11.89
N THR A 118 -7.22 -3.40 12.77
CA THR A 118 -7.07 -4.86 12.68
C THR A 118 -7.98 -5.54 13.68
N LEU A 119 -8.84 -6.45 13.23
CA LEU A 119 -9.64 -7.35 14.07
C LEU A 119 -8.91 -8.67 14.28
N VAL A 120 -8.81 -9.15 15.51
CA VAL A 120 -8.24 -10.46 15.83
C VAL A 120 -9.33 -11.36 16.42
N ASP A 121 -9.60 -12.49 15.76
CA ASP A 121 -10.49 -13.53 16.31
C ASP A 121 -9.69 -14.47 17.21
N THR A 122 -10.05 -14.50 18.48
CA THR A 122 -9.46 -15.44 19.44
C THR A 122 -10.16 -16.80 19.46
N GLY A 123 -11.26 -16.98 18.72
CA GLY A 123 -12.17 -18.12 18.84
C GLY A 123 -11.77 -19.46 18.21
N GLY A 124 -10.55 -19.64 17.72
CA GLY A 124 -10.14 -20.82 16.95
C GLY A 124 -9.70 -22.06 17.74
N TRP A 125 -9.39 -21.95 19.03
CA TRP A 125 -8.91 -23.11 19.80
C TRP A 125 -10.06 -23.92 20.40
N GLU A 126 -10.42 -25.05 19.77
CA GLU A 126 -11.11 -26.16 20.43
C GLU A 126 -10.06 -27.11 21.03
N PRO A 127 -9.74 -27.03 22.33
CA PRO A 127 -9.25 -28.21 23.02
C PRO A 127 -10.45 -29.11 23.33
N ASP A 128 -10.23 -30.42 23.24
CA ASP A 128 -11.19 -31.45 23.62
C ASP A 128 -12.00 -31.10 24.88
N ALA A 129 -13.21 -31.64 24.96
CA ALA A 129 -14.28 -31.40 25.95
C ALA A 129 -13.92 -31.48 27.47
N LYS A 130 -12.64 -31.55 27.83
CA LYS A 130 -12.12 -31.57 29.20
C LYS A 130 -11.72 -30.20 29.77
N GLY A 131 -11.89 -29.07 29.05
CA GLY A 131 -11.49 -27.77 29.64
C GLY A 131 -11.93 -26.49 28.92
N ILE A 132 -13.24 -26.28 28.71
CA ILE A 132 -13.77 -25.04 28.08
C ILE A 132 -13.28 -23.77 28.81
N ASN A 133 -13.28 -23.75 30.14
CA ASN A 133 -12.84 -22.60 30.92
C ASN A 133 -11.35 -22.24 30.70
N ALA A 134 -10.49 -23.25 30.55
CA ALA A 134 -9.06 -23.04 30.34
C ALA A 134 -8.76 -22.51 28.93
N SER A 135 -9.49 -22.97 27.91
CA SER A 135 -9.38 -22.46 26.55
C SER A 135 -9.74 -20.98 26.46
N VAL A 136 -10.88 -20.60 27.04
CA VAL A 136 -11.36 -19.21 26.98
C VAL A 136 -10.46 -18.29 27.81
N ALA A 137 -9.89 -18.77 28.92
CA ALA A 137 -8.88 -18.04 29.69
C ALA A 137 -7.62 -17.74 28.87
N MET A 138 -7.08 -18.73 28.17
CA MET A 138 -5.91 -18.56 27.30
C MET A 138 -6.20 -17.59 26.14
N GLN A 139 -7.40 -17.65 25.55
CA GLN A 139 -7.84 -16.70 24.53
C GLN A 139 -7.85 -15.26 25.04
N ALA A 140 -8.31 -15.06 26.28
CA ALA A 140 -8.32 -13.75 26.93
C ALA A 140 -6.89 -13.24 27.21
N GLU A 141 -5.98 -14.10 27.67
CA GLU A 141 -4.57 -13.75 27.90
C GLU A 141 -3.88 -13.31 26.60
N ILE A 142 -4.07 -14.06 25.51
CA ILE A 142 -3.50 -13.72 24.19
C ILE A 142 -4.06 -12.40 23.66
N ALA A 143 -5.36 -12.15 23.81
CA ALA A 143 -5.97 -10.87 23.44
C ALA A 143 -5.38 -9.70 24.23
N MET A 144 -5.14 -9.91 25.52
CA MET A 144 -4.53 -8.91 26.39
C MET A 144 -3.08 -8.60 26.00
N ASP A 145 -2.35 -9.52 25.36
CA ASP A 145 -0.99 -9.25 24.90
C ASP A 145 -0.96 -8.54 23.55
N LEU A 146 -1.81 -8.96 22.60
CA LEU A 146 -1.69 -8.58 21.19
C LEU A 146 -2.58 -7.42 20.72
N ALA A 147 -3.58 -7.00 21.50
CA ALA A 147 -4.52 -5.95 21.07
C ALA A 147 -4.32 -4.61 21.78
N ASP A 148 -4.71 -3.50 21.17
CA ASP A 148 -4.79 -2.19 21.84
C ASP A 148 -6.08 -2.06 22.66
N ALA A 149 -7.15 -2.72 22.24
CA ALA A 149 -8.41 -2.83 22.96
C ALA A 149 -9.01 -4.23 22.82
N VAL A 150 -9.85 -4.63 23.78
CA VAL A 150 -10.55 -5.92 23.76
C VAL A 150 -12.05 -5.69 23.64
N LEU A 151 -12.68 -6.33 22.67
CA LEU A 151 -14.12 -6.44 22.54
C LEU A 151 -14.58 -7.77 23.14
N PHE A 152 -15.16 -7.72 24.34
CA PHE A 152 -15.70 -8.89 25.02
C PHE A 152 -17.17 -9.10 24.64
N VAL A 153 -17.45 -10.20 23.94
CA VAL A 153 -18.77 -10.53 23.39
C VAL A 153 -19.46 -11.55 24.29
N VAL A 154 -20.65 -11.20 24.77
CA VAL A 154 -21.51 -12.05 25.62
C VAL A 154 -22.89 -12.19 24.98
N ASP A 155 -23.53 -13.35 25.14
CA ASP A 155 -24.89 -13.58 24.69
C ASP A 155 -25.89 -12.96 25.68
N ALA A 156 -26.61 -11.91 25.26
CA ALA A 156 -27.56 -11.19 26.09
C ALA A 156 -28.73 -12.08 26.57
N ASN A 157 -29.11 -13.10 25.80
CA ASN A 157 -30.25 -13.96 26.15
C ASN A 157 -29.90 -15.00 27.23
N VAL A 158 -28.62 -15.36 27.33
CA VAL A 158 -28.11 -16.28 28.36
C VAL A 158 -27.71 -15.52 29.63
N GLY A 159 -27.19 -14.30 29.47
CA GLY A 159 -26.63 -13.51 30.57
C GLY A 159 -25.22 -13.97 30.97
N ALA A 160 -24.74 -13.43 32.10
CA ALA A 160 -23.41 -13.71 32.62
C ALA A 160 -23.28 -15.15 33.12
N THR A 161 -22.32 -15.90 32.57
CA THR A 161 -21.98 -17.25 33.04
C THR A 161 -20.70 -17.26 33.88
N SER A 162 -20.47 -18.36 34.62
CA SER A 162 -19.23 -18.54 35.41
C SER A 162 -17.96 -18.51 34.55
N THR A 163 -18.06 -18.91 33.27
CA THR A 163 -16.98 -18.80 32.28
C THR A 163 -16.73 -17.33 31.94
N ASP A 164 -17.78 -16.53 31.73
CA ASP A 164 -17.66 -15.10 31.45
C ASP A 164 -17.06 -14.34 32.63
N GLU A 165 -17.49 -14.64 33.86
CA GLU A 165 -16.90 -14.08 35.09
C GLU A 165 -15.41 -14.40 35.24
N HIS A 166 -14.99 -15.60 34.82
CA HIS A 166 -13.58 -15.97 34.83
C HIS A 166 -12.76 -15.15 33.83
N VAL A 167 -13.30 -14.96 32.62
CA VAL A 167 -12.67 -14.10 31.61
C VAL A 167 -12.59 -12.66 32.08
N VAL A 168 -13.65 -12.13 32.69
CA VAL A 168 -13.67 -10.78 33.27
C VAL A 168 -12.57 -10.60 34.31
N ARG A 169 -12.32 -11.60 35.18
CA ARG A 169 -11.23 -11.54 36.15
C ARG A 169 -9.86 -11.46 35.49
N LEU A 170 -9.67 -12.06 34.32
CA LEU A 170 -8.42 -11.96 33.55
C LEU A 170 -8.33 -10.59 32.88
N LEU A 171 -9.38 -10.17 32.17
CA LEU A 171 -9.45 -8.88 31.50
C LEU A 171 -9.28 -7.68 32.45
N ARG A 172 -9.66 -7.81 33.73
CA ARG A 172 -9.41 -6.76 34.74
C ARG A 172 -7.95 -6.61 35.14
N LYS A 173 -7.09 -7.61 34.86
CA LYS A 173 -5.65 -7.53 35.15
C LYS A 173 -4.90 -6.72 34.09
N THR A 174 -5.50 -6.48 32.93
CA THR A 174 -4.88 -5.63 31.90
C THR A 174 -5.21 -4.16 32.11
N ASN A 175 -4.27 -3.29 31.70
CA ASN A 175 -4.48 -1.84 31.63
C ASN A 175 -5.13 -1.41 30.30
N LYS A 176 -5.50 -2.37 29.44
CA LYS A 176 -6.09 -2.10 28.13
C LYS A 176 -7.61 -1.87 28.25
N PRO A 177 -8.18 -0.97 27.44
CA PRO A 177 -9.62 -0.75 27.43
C PRO A 177 -10.37 -2.01 26.97
N VAL A 178 -11.44 -2.34 27.69
CA VAL A 178 -12.32 -3.47 27.40
C VAL A 178 -13.72 -2.95 27.15
N LEU A 179 -14.29 -3.27 25.99
CA LEU A 179 -15.67 -2.94 25.61
C LEU A 179 -16.54 -4.19 25.70
N LEU A 180 -17.75 -4.06 26.26
CA LEU A 180 -18.68 -5.16 26.43
C LEU A 180 -19.77 -5.12 25.35
N ALA A 181 -19.77 -6.12 24.46
CA ALA A 181 -20.81 -6.30 23.44
C ALA A 181 -21.82 -7.37 23.90
N ALA A 182 -23.07 -6.95 24.12
CA ALA A 182 -24.19 -7.81 24.44
C ALA A 182 -24.87 -8.26 23.14
N ASN A 183 -24.44 -9.39 22.59
CA ASN A 183 -24.89 -9.89 21.29
C ASN A 183 -26.23 -10.65 21.39
N LYS A 184 -26.87 -10.84 20.23
CA LYS A 184 -28.20 -11.48 20.04
C LYS A 184 -29.38 -10.67 20.60
N VAL A 185 -29.25 -9.34 20.61
CA VAL A 185 -30.35 -8.41 20.84
C VAL A 185 -31.00 -8.08 19.50
N ASP A 186 -31.89 -8.96 19.05
CA ASP A 186 -32.49 -8.91 17.71
C ASP A 186 -33.66 -7.91 17.64
N ASP A 187 -34.35 -7.66 18.74
CA ASP A 187 -35.49 -6.74 18.87
C ASP A 187 -35.30 -5.71 20.01
N VAL A 188 -35.99 -4.57 19.93
CA VAL A 188 -36.05 -3.53 20.98
C VAL A 188 -36.48 -4.15 22.31
N ARG A 189 -37.40 -5.12 22.29
CA ARG A 189 -37.90 -5.79 23.49
C ARG A 189 -36.83 -6.57 24.25
N GLN A 190 -35.72 -6.90 23.60
CA GLN A 190 -34.60 -7.65 24.18
C GLN A 190 -33.49 -6.74 24.72
N GLU A 191 -33.53 -5.43 24.48
CA GLU A 191 -32.54 -4.49 25.04
C GLU A 191 -32.41 -4.57 26.57
N PRO A 192 -33.49 -4.77 27.36
CA PRO A 192 -33.37 -4.97 28.80
C PRO A 192 -32.51 -6.19 29.20
N ASN A 193 -32.36 -7.19 28.33
CA ASN A 193 -31.52 -8.37 28.61
C ASN A 193 -30.04 -8.00 28.71
N ALA A 194 -29.60 -6.96 28.00
CA ALA A 194 -28.24 -6.44 28.12
C ALA A 194 -27.99 -5.81 29.51
N ALA A 195 -29.03 -5.29 30.18
CA ALA A 195 -28.89 -4.63 31.47
C ALA A 195 -28.38 -5.56 32.58
N VAL A 196 -28.64 -6.87 32.47
CA VAL A 196 -28.15 -7.87 33.44
C VAL A 196 -26.62 -7.97 33.43
N LEU A 197 -25.98 -7.64 32.30
CA LEU A 197 -24.53 -7.73 32.12
C LEU A 197 -23.74 -6.62 32.81
N TRP A 198 -24.40 -5.57 33.33
CA TRP A 198 -23.77 -4.59 34.21
C TRP A 198 -23.12 -5.24 35.44
N SER A 199 -23.64 -6.39 35.88
CA SER A 199 -23.08 -7.19 36.98
C SER A 199 -21.63 -7.65 36.73
N LEU A 200 -21.19 -7.74 35.47
CA LEU A 200 -19.80 -8.06 35.12
C LEU A 200 -18.83 -6.92 35.44
N GLY A 201 -19.34 -5.70 35.66
CA GLY A 201 -18.54 -4.53 36.05
C GLY A 201 -17.41 -4.24 35.06
N LEU A 202 -17.70 -4.28 33.76
CA LEU A 202 -16.80 -3.90 32.66
C LEU A 202 -17.24 -2.58 31.98
N GLY A 203 -18.15 -1.83 32.61
CA GLY A 203 -18.76 -0.64 32.02
C GLY A 203 -20.13 -0.92 31.39
N GLU A 204 -20.56 -0.03 30.50
CA GLU A 204 -21.86 -0.12 29.83
C GLU A 204 -21.88 -1.32 28.85
N PRO A 205 -22.87 -2.24 28.95
CA PRO A 205 -23.07 -3.29 27.96
C PRO A 205 -23.75 -2.72 26.71
N HIS A 206 -23.10 -2.83 25.56
CA HIS A 206 -23.62 -2.33 24.29
C HIS A 206 -24.44 -3.40 23.56
N PRO A 207 -25.77 -3.23 23.41
CA PRO A 207 -26.63 -4.22 22.76
C PRO A 207 -26.38 -4.26 21.25
N VAL A 208 -26.09 -5.45 20.73
CA VAL A 208 -25.87 -5.68 19.30
C VAL A 208 -26.57 -6.93 18.79
N SER A 209 -26.91 -6.93 17.50
CA SER A 209 -27.24 -8.16 16.77
C SER A 209 -26.28 -8.32 15.62
N ALA A 210 -25.34 -9.27 15.75
CA ALA A 210 -24.47 -9.66 14.65
C ALA A 210 -25.25 -10.16 13.42
N LEU A 211 -26.37 -10.87 13.65
CA LEU A 211 -27.20 -11.48 12.61
C LEU A 211 -28.02 -10.45 11.83
N HIS A 212 -28.54 -9.42 12.50
CA HIS A 212 -29.38 -8.40 11.87
C HIS A 212 -28.65 -7.06 11.63
N GLY A 213 -27.42 -6.91 12.13
CA GLY A 213 -26.60 -5.70 11.99
C GLY A 213 -26.97 -4.56 12.93
N ARG A 214 -27.90 -4.78 13.88
CA ARG A 214 -28.36 -3.76 14.83
C ARG A 214 -27.27 -3.39 15.83
N GLY A 215 -27.08 -2.09 16.08
CA GLY A 215 -26.16 -1.55 17.10
C GLY A 215 -24.67 -1.74 16.80
N VAL A 216 -24.32 -2.39 15.68
CA VAL A 216 -22.91 -2.67 15.33
C VAL A 216 -22.17 -1.39 14.93
N ALA A 217 -22.82 -0.48 14.21
CA ALA A 217 -22.22 0.80 13.83
C ALA A 217 -21.91 1.66 15.07
N ASP A 218 -22.87 1.79 16.00
CA ASP A 218 -22.71 2.54 17.25
C ASP A 218 -21.59 1.95 18.12
N LEU A 219 -21.51 0.60 18.18
CA LEU A 219 -20.41 -0.10 18.86
C LEU A 219 -19.06 0.21 18.20
N LEU A 220 -18.98 0.22 16.87
CA LEU A 220 -17.75 0.51 16.13
C LEU A 220 -17.30 1.96 16.31
N ASP A 221 -18.23 2.92 16.34
CA ASP A 221 -17.91 4.32 16.64
C ASP A 221 -17.26 4.47 18.00
N LEU A 222 -17.77 3.74 19.01
CA LEU A 222 -17.17 3.71 20.34
C LEU A 222 -15.81 3.01 20.37
N VAL A 223 -15.68 1.89 19.66
CA VAL A 223 -14.41 1.18 19.48
C VAL A 223 -13.37 2.12 18.90
N LEU A 224 -13.69 2.86 17.83
CA LEU A 224 -12.75 3.80 17.20
C LEU A 224 -12.38 4.96 18.14
N LYS A 225 -13.32 5.49 18.92
CA LYS A 225 -13.02 6.50 19.96
C LYS A 225 -12.05 5.97 21.02
N THR A 226 -12.08 4.66 21.29
CA THR A 226 -11.29 4.00 22.33
C THR A 226 -9.91 3.55 21.82
N LEU A 227 -9.82 3.14 20.55
CA LEU A 227 -8.57 2.71 19.92
C LEU A 227 -7.63 3.92 19.71
N PRO A 228 -6.32 3.76 19.96
CA PRO A 228 -5.35 4.81 19.65
C PRO A 228 -5.21 5.00 18.13
N LEU A 229 -4.85 6.21 17.68
CA LEU A 229 -4.65 6.51 16.25
C LEU A 229 -3.52 5.66 15.64
N VAL A 230 -2.51 5.34 16.45
CA VAL A 230 -1.41 4.43 16.13
C VAL A 230 -1.37 3.35 17.21
N SER A 231 -1.28 2.09 16.82
CA SER A 231 -1.18 0.98 17.77
C SER A 231 0.02 1.17 18.71
N LYS A 232 -0.18 0.87 20.00
CA LYS A 232 0.89 0.82 21.02
C LYS A 232 1.47 -0.59 21.16
N VAL A 233 0.86 -1.57 20.51
CA VAL A 233 1.09 -3.00 20.72
C VAL A 233 1.54 -3.69 19.43
N ALA A 234 0.96 -3.32 18.29
CA ALA A 234 1.52 -3.67 17.01
C ALA A 234 2.84 -2.93 16.84
N LYS A 235 3.92 -3.68 16.64
CA LYS A 235 5.18 -3.10 16.17
C LYS A 235 4.90 -2.41 14.84
N GLU A 236 5.61 -1.32 14.57
CA GLU A 236 5.75 -0.82 13.20
C GLU A 236 6.12 -2.04 12.32
N GLU A 237 5.20 -2.48 11.46
CA GLU A 237 5.52 -3.58 10.55
C GLU A 237 6.48 -3.02 9.50
N VAL A 238 7.77 -3.19 9.77
CA VAL A 238 8.75 -3.31 8.71
C VAL A 238 8.44 -4.62 7.97
N GLY A 239 7.89 -4.50 6.77
CA GLY A 239 8.12 -5.45 5.68
C GLY A 239 7.43 -6.82 5.80
N GLY A 240 6.28 -6.93 5.14
CA GLY A 240 5.96 -8.17 4.42
C GLY A 240 6.75 -8.25 3.10
N PRO A 241 6.75 -9.41 2.42
CA PRO A 241 7.24 -9.52 1.05
C PRO A 241 6.68 -8.39 0.18
N ARG A 242 7.55 -7.67 -0.54
CA ARG A 242 7.14 -6.55 -1.41
C ARG A 242 6.12 -7.04 -2.44
N ARG A 243 5.13 -6.19 -2.72
CA ARG A 243 3.94 -6.58 -3.50
C ARG A 243 4.17 -6.31 -4.98
N VAL A 244 4.09 -7.37 -5.79
CA VAL A 244 4.39 -7.36 -7.22
C VAL A 244 3.14 -7.71 -8.02
N ALA A 245 2.73 -6.85 -8.95
CA ALA A 245 1.74 -7.20 -9.96
C ALA A 245 2.44 -7.68 -11.24
N ILE A 246 2.00 -8.79 -11.82
CA ILE A 246 2.48 -9.21 -13.16
C ILE A 246 1.41 -8.86 -14.19
N LEU A 247 1.75 -7.94 -15.08
CA LEU A 247 0.86 -7.41 -16.11
C LEU A 247 1.38 -7.75 -17.52
N GLY A 248 0.54 -7.52 -18.52
CA GLY A 248 0.86 -7.73 -19.93
C GLY A 248 -0.29 -8.37 -20.70
N ARG A 249 -0.18 -8.42 -22.03
CA ARG A 249 -1.20 -8.99 -22.92
C ARG A 249 -1.46 -10.49 -22.68
N PRO A 250 -2.59 -11.05 -23.16
CA PRO A 250 -2.77 -12.51 -23.21
C PRO A 250 -1.56 -13.22 -23.85
N ASN A 251 -1.21 -14.42 -23.39
CA ASN A 251 -0.17 -15.28 -23.97
C ASN A 251 1.29 -14.77 -23.96
N VAL A 252 1.58 -13.61 -23.37
CA VAL A 252 2.97 -13.10 -23.19
C VAL A 252 3.82 -13.93 -22.21
N GLY A 253 3.21 -14.86 -21.46
CA GLY A 253 3.92 -15.79 -20.57
C GLY A 253 3.83 -15.52 -19.07
N LYS A 254 2.85 -14.73 -18.61
CA LYS A 254 2.60 -14.47 -17.17
C LYS A 254 2.42 -15.74 -16.33
N SER A 255 1.59 -16.68 -16.80
CA SER A 255 1.37 -17.94 -16.09
C SER A 255 2.62 -18.80 -16.07
N SER A 256 3.40 -18.80 -17.15
CA SER A 256 4.68 -19.49 -17.21
C SER A 256 5.68 -18.90 -16.20
N LEU A 257 5.69 -17.57 -16.05
CA LEU A 257 6.55 -16.88 -15.08
C LEU A 257 6.21 -17.30 -13.66
N LEU A 258 4.93 -17.23 -13.28
CA LEU A 258 4.47 -17.63 -11.96
C LEU A 258 4.73 -19.11 -11.69
N ASN A 259 4.41 -20.00 -12.63
CA ASN A 259 4.63 -21.44 -12.45
C ASN A 259 6.12 -21.78 -12.30
N LYS A 260 6.99 -21.09 -13.05
CA LYS A 260 8.43 -21.31 -12.99
C LYS A 260 9.00 -20.78 -11.68
N ALA A 261 8.61 -19.56 -11.29
CA ALA A 261 9.01 -18.95 -10.03
C ALA A 261 8.52 -19.78 -8.83
N ALA A 262 7.30 -20.34 -8.88
CA ALA A 262 6.78 -21.23 -7.85
C ALA A 262 7.39 -22.65 -7.88
N GLY A 263 8.07 -23.04 -8.96
CA GLY A 263 8.59 -24.40 -9.18
C GLY A 263 10.10 -24.57 -9.00
N GLU A 264 10.90 -23.51 -9.13
CA GLU A 264 12.37 -23.56 -9.01
C GLU A 264 12.91 -23.19 -7.63
N GLU A 265 12.18 -22.40 -6.87
CA GLU A 265 12.49 -22.05 -5.48
C GLU A 265 11.24 -22.34 -4.66
N ARG A 266 11.42 -23.02 -3.53
CA ARG A 266 10.31 -23.50 -2.70
C ARG A 266 9.30 -22.37 -2.57
N VAL A 267 8.04 -22.61 -2.95
CA VAL A 267 6.94 -21.87 -2.34
C VAL A 267 7.18 -22.04 -0.85
N VAL A 268 7.65 -21.00 -0.18
CA VAL A 268 7.63 -20.97 1.27
C VAL A 268 6.15 -20.86 1.59
N VAL A 269 5.47 -22.00 1.55
CA VAL A 269 4.38 -22.23 2.47
C VAL A 269 5.10 -22.14 3.80
N ASN A 270 5.09 -20.96 4.40
CA ASN A 270 5.55 -20.86 5.76
C ASN A 270 4.52 -21.67 6.54
N GLU A 271 4.84 -22.94 6.79
CA GLU A 271 4.12 -23.80 7.71
C GLU A 271 4.22 -23.23 9.15
N LEU A 272 5.00 -22.16 9.34
CA LEU A 272 5.01 -21.27 10.49
C LEU A 272 4.20 -19.99 10.23
N ALA A 273 3.02 -19.96 10.85
CA ALA A 273 2.28 -18.79 11.32
C ALA A 273 1.80 -17.75 10.28
N GLY A 274 0.49 -17.78 10.00
CA GLY A 274 -0.32 -16.57 9.91
C GLY A 274 -0.41 -15.84 8.56
N THR A 275 -0.67 -16.52 7.45
CA THR A 275 -1.12 -15.84 6.23
C THR A 275 -2.64 -15.71 6.20
N THR A 276 -3.11 -14.47 6.12
CA THR A 276 -4.50 -14.10 5.88
C THR A 276 -5.06 -14.86 4.69
N ARG A 277 -6.30 -15.38 4.84
CA ARG A 277 -7.15 -15.88 3.74
C ARG A 277 -7.60 -14.71 2.85
N ASP A 278 -6.66 -13.91 2.36
CA ASP A 278 -6.90 -13.10 1.18
C ASP A 278 -7.08 -14.10 0.02
N PRO A 279 -8.20 -14.10 -0.69
CA PRO A 279 -8.28 -14.90 -1.88
C PRO A 279 -7.23 -14.36 -2.87
N VAL A 280 -6.16 -15.16 -3.03
CA VAL A 280 -5.34 -15.33 -4.25
C VAL A 280 -4.08 -14.46 -4.46
N ASP A 281 -3.38 -14.10 -3.38
CA ASP A 281 -2.00 -13.58 -3.46
C ASP A 281 -0.99 -14.72 -3.17
N GLU A 282 0.00 -14.92 -4.05
CA GLU A 282 1.00 -15.99 -3.93
C GLU A 282 2.33 -15.43 -3.39
N GLN A 283 2.90 -16.07 -2.37
CA GLN A 283 4.26 -15.77 -1.93
C GLN A 283 5.23 -16.68 -2.68
N VAL A 284 6.21 -16.07 -3.34
CA VAL A 284 7.17 -16.78 -4.18
C VAL A 284 8.56 -16.29 -3.82
N GLU A 285 9.46 -17.23 -3.58
CA GLU A 285 10.89 -16.95 -3.44
C GLU A 285 11.49 -16.84 -4.85
N ILE A 286 12.20 -15.75 -5.13
CA ILE A 286 12.97 -15.58 -6.36
C ILE A 286 14.34 -15.07 -5.93
N ALA A 287 15.41 -15.73 -6.39
CA ALA A 287 16.79 -15.43 -6.05
C ALA A 287 17.03 -15.25 -4.54
N GLY A 288 16.37 -16.07 -3.71
CA GLY A 288 16.53 -16.04 -2.25
C GLY A 288 15.76 -14.93 -1.51
N LYS A 289 14.90 -14.18 -2.21
CA LYS A 289 14.04 -13.15 -1.61
C LYS A 289 12.57 -13.49 -1.82
N VAL A 290 11.76 -13.35 -0.77
CA VAL A 290 10.31 -13.62 -0.84
C VAL A 290 9.59 -12.39 -1.37
N TRP A 291 8.73 -12.62 -2.37
CA TRP A 291 7.88 -11.61 -3.02
C TRP A 291 6.41 -12.01 -2.90
N ARG A 292 5.50 -11.04 -2.78
CA ARG A 292 4.05 -11.30 -2.80
C ARG A 292 3.47 -10.89 -4.15
N PHE A 293 3.09 -11.86 -4.96
CA PHE A 293 2.41 -11.62 -6.22
C PHE A 293 0.91 -11.40 -6.00
N VAL A 294 0.41 -10.23 -6.42
CA VAL A 294 -0.99 -9.85 -6.22
C VAL A 294 -1.89 -10.29 -7.38
N ASP A 295 -3.12 -10.69 -7.08
CA ASP A 295 -4.17 -11.09 -8.04
C ASP A 295 -3.77 -12.25 -8.99
N THR A 296 -3.18 -13.31 -8.44
CA THR A 296 -2.76 -14.50 -9.22
C THR A 296 -3.93 -15.38 -9.67
N ALA A 297 -5.15 -15.15 -9.17
CA ALA A 297 -6.39 -15.87 -9.54
C ALA A 297 -6.72 -15.76 -11.02
N GLY A 298 -6.52 -14.56 -11.58
CA GLY A 298 -6.76 -14.27 -12.98
C GLY A 298 -5.77 -14.98 -13.91
N ILE A 299 -4.57 -15.32 -13.39
CA ILE A 299 -3.49 -15.95 -14.14
C ILE A 299 -3.67 -17.48 -14.20
N ARG A 300 -4.20 -18.12 -13.14
CA ARG A 300 -4.49 -19.58 -13.11
C ARG A 300 -5.83 -19.97 -13.75
N ARG A 301 -6.89 -19.14 -13.68
CA ARG A 301 -8.21 -19.47 -14.29
C ARG A 301 -8.25 -19.42 -15.82
N ARG A 302 -7.17 -19.00 -16.50
CA ARG A 302 -7.10 -18.89 -17.97
C ARG A 302 -6.98 -20.23 -18.72
N MET A 303 -7.00 -21.37 -18.04
CA MET A 303 -7.06 -22.67 -18.70
C MET A 303 -8.40 -22.97 -19.40
N HIS A 304 -9.50 -22.25 -19.11
CA HIS A 304 -10.82 -22.68 -19.60
C HIS A 304 -11.78 -21.67 -20.23
N LEU A 305 -11.45 -20.38 -20.35
CA LEU A 305 -12.36 -19.42 -20.98
C LEU A 305 -11.61 -18.53 -21.97
N ALA A 306 -11.53 -19.01 -23.21
CA ALA A 306 -11.27 -18.18 -24.37
C ALA A 306 -12.60 -17.53 -24.80
N GLN A 307 -12.51 -16.22 -25.07
CA GLN A 307 -13.50 -15.34 -25.71
C GLN A 307 -14.38 -14.47 -24.78
N GLY A 308 -14.23 -13.15 -24.99
CA GLY A 308 -15.15 -12.09 -24.55
C GLY A 308 -14.87 -11.51 -23.16
N ALA A 309 -13.77 -10.76 -22.95
CA ALA A 309 -13.52 -10.15 -21.63
C ALA A 309 -12.53 -8.96 -21.59
N ASP A 310 -12.47 -8.07 -22.59
CA ASP A 310 -11.56 -6.91 -22.51
C ASP A 310 -11.93 -5.94 -21.38
N PHE A 311 -13.23 -5.73 -21.12
CA PHE A 311 -13.71 -4.88 -20.02
C PHE A 311 -13.42 -5.45 -18.62
N TYR A 312 -13.44 -6.77 -18.46
CA TYR A 312 -13.13 -7.42 -17.17
C TYR A 312 -11.62 -7.57 -16.93
N ALA A 313 -10.80 -7.43 -17.97
CA ALA A 313 -9.34 -7.44 -17.85
C ALA A 313 -8.80 -6.12 -17.29
N SER A 314 -9.38 -4.97 -17.67
CA SER A 314 -8.97 -3.66 -17.17
C SER A 314 -9.30 -3.47 -15.68
N LEU A 315 -10.52 -3.79 -15.24
CA LEU A 315 -10.92 -3.69 -13.83
C LEU A 315 -10.06 -4.55 -12.90
N ARG A 316 -9.64 -5.74 -13.34
CA ARG A 316 -8.71 -6.60 -12.57
C ARG A 316 -7.30 -6.02 -12.54
N THR A 317 -6.84 -5.46 -13.66
CA THR A 317 -5.53 -4.80 -13.73
C THR A 317 -5.44 -3.64 -12.74
N SER A 318 -6.48 -2.79 -12.66
CA SER A 318 -6.56 -1.71 -11.68
C SER A 318 -6.56 -2.22 -10.23
N ALA A 319 -7.36 -3.25 -9.93
CA ALA A 319 -7.41 -3.83 -8.58
C ALA A 319 -6.07 -4.49 -8.15
N ALA A 320 -5.34 -5.09 -9.10
CA ALA A 320 -3.99 -5.60 -8.86
C ALA A 320 -3.01 -4.45 -8.58
N LEU A 321 -3.07 -3.37 -9.36
CA LEU A 321 -2.20 -2.19 -9.18
C LEU A 321 -2.48 -1.42 -7.88
N GLU A 322 -3.73 -1.37 -7.42
CA GLU A 322 -4.07 -0.78 -6.11
C GLU A 322 -3.35 -1.47 -4.94
N LYS A 323 -3.15 -2.79 -5.06
CA LYS A 323 -2.51 -3.61 -4.03
C LYS A 323 -1.00 -3.72 -4.20
N ALA A 324 -0.48 -3.55 -5.41
CA ALA A 324 0.95 -3.68 -5.73
C ALA A 324 1.76 -2.45 -5.33
N GLU A 325 3.07 -2.64 -5.17
CA GLU A 325 4.06 -1.56 -5.04
C GLU A 325 4.84 -1.39 -6.34
N VAL A 326 5.12 -2.51 -7.00
CA VAL A 326 5.78 -2.58 -8.30
C VAL A 326 4.99 -3.45 -9.27
N ALA A 327 4.93 -3.01 -10.52
CA ALA A 327 4.35 -3.76 -11.62
C ALA A 327 5.46 -4.25 -12.56
N VAL A 328 5.46 -5.56 -12.81
CA VAL A 328 6.26 -6.20 -13.86
C VAL A 328 5.39 -6.32 -15.10
N VAL A 329 5.65 -5.48 -16.10
CA VAL A 329 4.94 -5.56 -17.39
C VAL A 329 5.71 -6.51 -18.30
N MET A 330 5.09 -7.64 -18.64
CA MET A 330 5.67 -8.64 -19.53
C MET A 330 5.35 -8.34 -20.99
N ILE A 331 6.40 -8.23 -21.80
CA ILE A 331 6.33 -8.00 -23.26
C ILE A 331 6.89 -9.24 -23.97
N ASP A 332 6.18 -9.72 -24.99
CA ASP A 332 6.64 -10.82 -25.84
C ASP A 332 7.59 -10.31 -26.92
N VAL A 333 8.85 -10.77 -26.91
CA VAL A 333 9.86 -10.31 -27.88
C VAL A 333 9.71 -10.89 -29.29
N SER A 334 8.94 -11.96 -29.43
CA SER A 334 8.69 -12.60 -30.73
C SER A 334 7.65 -11.84 -31.56
N GLU A 335 6.89 -10.96 -30.93
CA GLU A 335 5.89 -10.10 -31.56
C GLU A 335 6.32 -8.62 -31.50
N VAL A 336 5.70 -7.79 -32.35
CA VAL A 336 5.86 -6.32 -32.30
C VAL A 336 5.21 -5.79 -31.01
N ILE A 337 5.81 -4.76 -30.40
CA ILE A 337 5.21 -4.06 -29.26
C ILE A 337 3.84 -3.51 -29.69
N SER A 338 2.79 -3.93 -29.00
CA SER A 338 1.43 -3.56 -29.38
C SER A 338 0.93 -2.32 -28.63
N GLU A 339 -0.11 -1.67 -29.15
CA GLU A 339 -0.81 -0.60 -28.42
C GLU A 339 -1.31 -1.05 -27.04
N GLN A 340 -1.68 -2.33 -26.88
CA GLN A 340 -2.16 -2.83 -25.59
C GLN A 340 -1.00 -2.96 -24.57
N ASP A 341 0.23 -3.22 -25.02
CA ASP A 341 1.40 -3.19 -24.14
C ASP A 341 1.64 -1.77 -23.62
N ILE A 342 1.54 -0.77 -24.51
CA ILE A 342 1.67 0.65 -24.17
C ILE A 342 0.57 1.08 -23.18
N ARG A 343 -0.70 0.75 -23.44
CA ARG A 343 -1.81 1.07 -22.53
C ARG A 343 -1.66 0.46 -21.14
N ILE A 344 -1.10 -0.76 -21.04
CA ILE A 344 -0.83 -1.38 -19.75
C ILE A 344 0.26 -0.61 -19.00
N ILE A 345 1.31 -0.16 -19.70
CA ILE A 345 2.36 0.68 -19.12
C ILE A 345 1.79 2.01 -18.63
N GLU A 346 0.98 2.70 -19.45
CA GLU A 346 0.31 3.95 -19.08
C GLU A 346 -0.51 3.78 -17.80
N LEU A 347 -1.27 2.70 -17.68
CA LEU A 347 -2.05 2.40 -16.47
C LEU A 347 -1.17 2.22 -15.22
N VAL A 348 0.02 1.64 -15.36
CA VAL A 348 0.99 1.55 -14.26
C VAL A 348 1.45 2.95 -13.84
N LEU A 349 1.79 3.81 -14.82
CA LEU A 349 2.22 5.18 -14.55
C LEU A 349 1.13 6.01 -13.87
N GLU A 350 -0.11 5.92 -14.35
CA GLU A 350 -1.28 6.58 -13.75
C GLU A 350 -1.54 6.10 -12.32
N SER A 351 -1.31 4.82 -12.04
CA SER A 351 -1.43 4.26 -10.69
C SER A 351 -0.29 4.65 -9.74
N GLY A 352 0.76 5.31 -10.24
CA GLY A 352 1.91 5.75 -9.44
C GLY A 352 2.76 4.62 -8.87
N ARG A 353 2.71 3.42 -9.47
CA ARG A 353 3.52 2.26 -9.02
C ARG A 353 4.86 2.22 -9.71
N ALA A 354 5.84 1.59 -9.05
CA ALA A 354 7.12 1.30 -9.67
C ALA A 354 6.92 0.37 -10.89
N LEU A 355 7.78 0.50 -11.89
CA LEU A 355 7.65 -0.19 -13.17
C LEU A 355 8.94 -0.95 -13.50
N VAL A 356 8.80 -2.23 -13.84
CA VAL A 356 9.85 -3.07 -14.41
C VAL A 356 9.34 -3.67 -15.72
N LEU A 357 10.14 -3.58 -16.78
CA LEU A 357 9.82 -4.13 -18.09
C LEU A 357 10.50 -5.49 -18.27
N ALA A 358 9.70 -6.55 -18.37
CA ALA A 358 10.19 -7.91 -18.55
C ALA A 358 9.97 -8.38 -20.01
N PHE A 359 11.04 -8.41 -20.79
CA PHE A 359 11.04 -8.90 -22.17
C PHE A 359 11.17 -10.42 -22.17
N ASN A 360 10.04 -11.09 -22.35
CA ASN A 360 9.90 -12.53 -22.21
C ASN A 360 9.98 -13.26 -23.57
N LYS A 361 10.23 -14.57 -23.52
CA LYS A 361 10.48 -15.46 -24.67
C LYS A 361 11.79 -15.13 -25.40
N TRP A 362 12.79 -14.65 -24.65
CA TRP A 362 14.12 -14.31 -25.19
C TRP A 362 14.83 -15.48 -25.88
N ASP A 363 14.43 -16.72 -25.59
CA ASP A 363 14.89 -17.96 -26.24
C ASP A 363 14.45 -18.10 -27.69
N LEU A 364 13.41 -17.36 -28.11
CA LEU A 364 12.89 -17.37 -29.48
C LEU A 364 13.47 -16.24 -30.35
N LEU A 365 14.32 -15.38 -29.79
CA LEU A 365 14.80 -14.18 -30.46
C LEU A 365 15.99 -14.50 -31.39
N ASP A 366 15.86 -14.14 -32.67
CA ASP A 366 16.95 -14.16 -33.64
C ASP A 366 17.60 -12.78 -33.80
N ASP A 367 18.74 -12.72 -34.50
CA ASP A 367 19.52 -11.48 -34.70
C ASP A 367 18.75 -10.42 -35.50
N GLU A 368 17.84 -10.82 -36.39
CA GLU A 368 17.05 -9.89 -37.18
C GLU A 368 15.97 -9.24 -36.33
N ARG A 369 15.11 -10.04 -35.68
CA ARG A 369 14.06 -9.57 -34.77
C ARG A 369 14.64 -8.73 -33.65
N ARG A 370 15.82 -9.08 -33.12
CA ARG A 370 16.50 -8.27 -32.10
C ARG A 370 16.73 -6.83 -32.57
N ARG A 371 17.19 -6.60 -33.80
CA ARG A 371 17.41 -5.24 -34.34
C ARG A 371 16.11 -4.46 -34.54
N TYR A 372 15.00 -5.14 -34.83
CA TYR A 372 13.69 -4.49 -34.90
C TYR A 372 13.19 -4.14 -33.49
N LEU A 373 13.31 -5.07 -32.55
CA LEU A 373 12.90 -4.87 -31.16
C LEU A 373 13.62 -3.68 -30.51
N GLU A 374 14.94 -3.54 -30.68
CA GLU A 374 15.66 -2.39 -30.10
C GLU A 374 15.12 -1.05 -30.65
N ARG A 375 14.79 -0.98 -31.95
CA ARG A 375 14.18 0.23 -32.54
C ARG A 375 12.77 0.50 -32.02
N GLU A 376 11.98 -0.55 -31.82
CA GLU A 376 10.65 -0.45 -31.20
C GLU A 376 10.76 0.06 -29.76
N ILE A 377 11.73 -0.42 -28.98
CA ILE A 377 11.98 0.07 -27.61
C ILE A 377 12.37 1.55 -27.62
N GLU A 378 13.30 1.94 -28.49
CA GLU A 378 13.75 3.34 -28.63
C GLU A 378 12.63 4.28 -29.08
N THR A 379 11.65 3.79 -29.84
CA THR A 379 10.57 4.63 -30.39
C THR A 379 9.35 4.63 -29.48
N ASP A 380 8.82 3.45 -29.15
CA ASP A 380 7.53 3.28 -28.49
C ASP A 380 7.64 3.36 -26.96
N LEU A 381 8.80 3.00 -26.40
CA LEU A 381 9.03 2.96 -24.95
C LEU A 381 9.98 4.05 -24.44
N ALA A 382 10.34 5.04 -25.27
CA ALA A 382 11.23 6.14 -24.91
C ALA A 382 10.81 6.86 -23.62
N HIS A 383 9.50 7.08 -23.46
CA HIS A 383 8.88 7.76 -22.32
C HIS A 383 9.01 7.00 -20.99
N VAL A 384 9.33 5.70 -21.04
CA VAL A 384 9.63 4.83 -19.89
C VAL A 384 11.03 4.23 -19.94
N SER A 385 11.97 4.87 -20.66
CA SER A 385 13.39 4.46 -20.72
C SER A 385 14.08 4.37 -19.36
N TRP A 386 13.55 5.06 -18.34
CA TRP A 386 14.00 4.99 -16.95
C TRP A 386 13.58 3.73 -16.21
N ALA A 387 12.71 2.88 -16.77
CA ALA A 387 12.27 1.64 -16.14
C ALA A 387 13.28 0.51 -16.42
N PRO A 388 13.70 -0.27 -15.40
CA PRO A 388 14.60 -1.40 -15.57
C PRO A 388 14.06 -2.38 -16.61
N ARG A 389 14.93 -2.74 -17.56
CA ARG A 389 14.67 -3.74 -18.58
C ARG A 389 15.32 -5.07 -18.19
N VAL A 390 14.50 -6.12 -18.11
CA VAL A 390 14.97 -7.48 -17.84
C VAL A 390 14.59 -8.41 -18.98
N ASN A 391 15.59 -9.06 -19.57
CA ASN A 391 15.40 -10.01 -20.66
C ASN A 391 15.36 -11.44 -20.10
N ILE A 392 14.22 -12.11 -20.20
CA ILE A 392 13.94 -13.41 -19.57
C ILE A 392 13.31 -14.43 -20.52
N SER A 393 13.35 -15.69 -20.10
CA SER A 393 12.54 -16.75 -20.71
C SER A 393 11.82 -17.54 -19.63
N ALA A 394 10.59 -17.15 -19.33
CA ALA A 394 9.76 -17.78 -18.30
C ALA A 394 9.58 -19.29 -18.50
N ARG A 395 9.60 -19.78 -19.75
CA ARG A 395 9.49 -21.21 -20.06
C ARG A 395 10.74 -22.00 -19.65
N THR A 396 11.92 -21.46 -19.91
CA THR A 396 13.20 -22.15 -19.65
C THR A 396 13.74 -21.85 -18.25
N GLY A 397 13.36 -20.72 -17.66
CA GLY A 397 13.92 -20.18 -16.41
C GLY A 397 15.09 -19.22 -16.63
N ARG A 398 15.49 -18.98 -17.89
CA ARG A 398 16.65 -18.13 -18.18
C ARG A 398 16.46 -16.72 -17.63
N HIS A 399 17.45 -16.26 -16.86
CA HIS A 399 17.56 -14.90 -16.32
C HIS A 399 16.43 -14.47 -15.38
N MET A 400 15.65 -15.42 -14.85
CA MET A 400 14.62 -15.15 -13.84
C MET A 400 15.18 -14.41 -12.63
N GLU A 401 16.40 -14.75 -12.21
CA GLU A 401 17.12 -14.17 -11.09
C GLU A 401 17.38 -12.66 -11.26
N LYS A 402 17.46 -12.17 -12.51
CA LYS A 402 17.69 -10.75 -12.80
C LYS A 402 16.48 -9.86 -12.55
N LEU A 403 15.29 -10.45 -12.36
CA LEU A 403 14.12 -9.68 -11.96
C LEU A 403 14.30 -9.09 -10.56
N VAL A 404 15.00 -9.77 -9.66
CA VAL A 404 15.15 -9.34 -8.26
C VAL A 404 15.91 -8.02 -8.14
N PRO A 405 17.13 -7.87 -8.70
CA PRO A 405 17.81 -6.58 -8.69
C PRO A 405 16.99 -5.45 -9.32
N ALA A 406 16.29 -5.73 -10.42
CA ALA A 406 15.46 -4.73 -11.10
C ALA A 406 14.26 -4.29 -10.23
N LEU A 407 13.62 -5.23 -9.54
CA LEU A 407 12.54 -4.93 -8.59
C LEU A 407 13.06 -4.14 -7.39
N GLU A 408 14.23 -4.48 -6.86
CA GLU A 408 14.85 -3.76 -5.74
C GLU A 408 15.17 -2.32 -6.11
N VAL A 409 15.89 -2.11 -7.21
CA VAL A 409 16.22 -0.76 -7.71
C VAL A 409 14.95 0.08 -7.92
N ALA A 410 13.91 -0.51 -8.53
CA ALA A 410 12.65 0.18 -8.78
C ALA A 410 11.94 0.57 -7.47
N LEU A 411 11.94 -0.32 -6.48
CA LEU A 411 11.28 -0.08 -5.19
C LEU A 411 12.07 0.87 -4.29
N GLU A 412 13.41 0.79 -4.28
CA GLU A 412 14.28 1.74 -3.57
C GLU A 412 14.11 3.15 -4.14
N SER A 413 14.12 3.27 -5.47
CA SER A 413 13.80 4.51 -6.18
C SER A 413 12.39 5.03 -5.88
N TRP A 414 11.42 4.12 -5.73
CA TRP A 414 10.03 4.45 -5.37
C TRP A 414 9.86 4.74 -3.87
N ASP A 415 10.84 4.44 -3.03
CA ASP A 415 10.86 4.81 -1.62
C ASP A 415 11.68 6.09 -1.37
N THR A 416 12.41 6.57 -2.38
CA THR A 416 13.39 7.65 -2.25
C THR A 416 12.75 8.98 -1.83
N ARG A 417 13.34 9.59 -0.80
CA ARG A 417 12.97 10.92 -0.31
C ARG A 417 14.15 11.89 -0.39
N ILE A 418 13.87 13.09 -0.90
CA ILE A 418 14.80 14.20 -1.00
C ILE A 418 14.41 15.23 0.06
N ALA A 419 15.35 15.57 0.94
CA ALA A 419 15.15 16.62 1.93
C ALA A 419 14.77 17.97 1.26
N THR A 420 13.81 18.67 1.84
CA THR A 420 13.28 19.95 1.33
C THR A 420 14.38 20.96 1.02
N GLY A 421 15.40 21.05 1.88
CA GLY A 421 16.59 21.89 1.69
C GLY A 421 17.35 21.58 0.40
N LYS A 422 17.70 20.30 0.20
CA LYS A 422 18.42 19.83 -1.00
C LYS A 422 17.58 20.04 -2.26
N PHE A 423 16.27 19.80 -2.18
CA PHE A 423 15.38 20.02 -3.32
C PHE A 423 15.28 21.50 -3.71
N ASN A 424 15.14 22.42 -2.75
CA ASN A 424 15.10 23.85 -3.06
C ASN A 424 16.45 24.38 -3.56
N ALA A 425 17.57 23.87 -3.05
CA ALA A 425 18.89 24.19 -3.58
C ALA A 425 19.05 23.73 -5.04
N PHE A 426 18.58 22.51 -5.34
CA PHE A 426 18.51 21.99 -6.70
C PHE A 426 17.66 22.88 -7.63
N LEU A 427 16.46 23.29 -7.20
CA LEU A 427 15.60 24.17 -7.99
C LEU A 427 16.23 25.54 -8.25
N ALA A 428 16.97 26.08 -7.27
CA ALA A 428 17.68 27.36 -7.41
C ALA A 428 18.79 27.27 -8.46
N GLU A 429 19.60 26.21 -8.42
CA GLU A 429 20.65 25.95 -9.42
C GLU A 429 20.05 25.79 -10.83
N LEU A 430 18.97 24.99 -10.96
CA LEU A 430 18.29 24.82 -12.25
C LEU A 430 17.75 26.13 -12.81
N THR A 431 17.10 26.94 -11.97
CA THR A 431 16.52 28.21 -12.38
C THR A 431 17.60 29.23 -12.73
N SER A 432 18.76 29.19 -12.05
CA SER A 432 19.90 30.06 -12.35
C SER A 432 20.58 29.67 -13.65
N ALA A 433 20.75 28.38 -13.92
CA ALA A 433 21.36 27.90 -15.16
C ALA A 433 20.43 28.10 -16.36
N HIS A 434 19.14 27.73 -16.21
CA HIS A 434 18.13 27.77 -17.27
C HIS A 434 16.82 28.36 -16.73
N PRO A 435 16.68 29.68 -16.73
CA PRO A 435 15.44 30.33 -16.29
C PRO A 435 14.26 29.97 -17.21
N HIS A 436 13.04 29.89 -16.65
CA HIS A 436 11.82 29.65 -17.44
C HIS A 436 11.62 30.77 -18.49
N PRO A 437 11.21 30.47 -19.74
CA PRO A 437 10.98 31.50 -20.75
C PRO A 437 9.91 32.52 -20.33
N VAL A 438 10.06 33.78 -20.74
CA VAL A 438 9.07 34.82 -20.43
C VAL A 438 7.90 34.71 -21.40
N ARG A 439 6.69 34.43 -20.89
CA ARG A 439 5.43 34.48 -21.64
C ARG A 439 4.46 35.44 -20.95
N GLY A 440 3.82 36.33 -21.70
CA GLY A 440 2.84 37.27 -21.15
C GLY A 440 3.43 38.40 -20.30
N GLY A 441 4.71 38.75 -20.49
CA GLY A 441 5.33 39.95 -19.91
C GLY A 441 5.90 39.82 -18.49
N LYS A 442 5.64 38.73 -17.78
CA LYS A 442 6.30 38.41 -16.49
C LYS A 442 6.83 36.98 -16.49
N GLN A 443 8.04 36.81 -15.98
CA GLN A 443 8.64 35.49 -15.82
C GLN A 443 8.04 34.78 -14.59
N PRO A 444 7.48 33.57 -14.74
CA PRO A 444 7.11 32.75 -13.60
C PRO A 444 8.36 32.42 -12.76
N ARG A 445 8.24 32.54 -11.44
CA ARG A 445 9.29 32.17 -10.49
C ARG A 445 8.83 31.01 -9.62
N ILE A 446 9.74 30.08 -9.36
CA ILE A 446 9.55 29.04 -8.35
C ILE A 446 9.86 29.69 -7.00
N LEU A 447 8.87 29.71 -6.11
CA LEU A 447 8.98 30.29 -4.77
C LEU A 447 9.55 29.26 -3.79
N PHE A 448 9.03 28.04 -3.88
CA PHE A 448 9.36 26.94 -2.99
C PHE A 448 8.99 25.62 -3.68
N GLY A 449 9.73 24.56 -3.39
CA GLY A 449 9.39 23.20 -3.77
C GLY A 449 9.45 22.26 -2.58
N THR A 450 8.60 21.25 -2.58
CA THR A 450 8.68 20.15 -1.61
C THR A 450 8.31 18.81 -2.24
N GLN A 451 8.78 17.72 -1.65
CA GLN A 451 8.34 16.36 -1.98
C GLN A 451 7.18 15.97 -1.06
N ALA A 452 5.96 16.06 -1.59
CA ALA A 452 4.73 15.77 -0.87
C ALA A 452 4.51 14.27 -0.59
N SER A 453 5.01 13.40 -1.47
CA SER A 453 4.97 11.94 -1.29
C SER A 453 6.23 11.29 -1.85
N SER A 454 6.69 10.21 -1.24
CA SER A 454 7.74 9.35 -1.80
C SER A 454 7.19 8.22 -2.66
N ARG A 455 5.91 7.85 -2.53
CA ARG A 455 5.32 6.61 -3.07
C ARG A 455 4.08 6.87 -3.94
N PRO A 456 4.22 7.32 -5.19
CA PRO A 456 5.47 7.62 -5.89
C PRO A 456 6.07 8.99 -5.53
N PRO A 457 7.33 9.26 -5.91
CA PRO A 457 7.98 10.55 -5.72
C PRO A 457 7.19 11.67 -6.38
N THR A 458 6.50 12.45 -5.55
CA THR A 458 5.59 13.52 -5.96
C THR A 458 6.11 14.84 -5.45
N PHE A 459 6.53 15.69 -6.36
CA PHE A 459 7.08 17.02 -6.10
C PHE A 459 6.02 18.07 -6.37
N VAL A 460 5.85 19.00 -5.44
CA VAL A 460 4.94 20.15 -5.57
C VAL A 460 5.76 21.42 -5.63
N LEU A 461 5.59 22.17 -6.72
CA LEU A 461 6.24 23.47 -6.95
C LEU A 461 5.24 24.59 -6.69
N PHE A 462 5.54 25.47 -5.74
CA PHE A 462 4.82 26.72 -5.51
C PHE A 462 5.41 27.79 -6.41
N THR A 463 4.60 28.39 -7.29
CA THR A 463 5.09 29.31 -8.32
C THR A 463 4.27 30.58 -8.37
N THR A 464 4.85 31.68 -8.88
CA THR A 464 4.11 32.94 -9.11
C THR A 464 3.29 32.93 -10.39
N GLY A 465 3.39 31.88 -11.20
CA GLY A 465 2.79 31.80 -12.53
C GLY A 465 2.94 30.40 -13.12
N TYR A 466 2.29 30.17 -14.24
CA TYR A 466 2.29 28.87 -14.89
C TYR A 466 3.66 28.52 -15.47
N LEU A 467 4.17 27.32 -15.17
CA LEU A 467 5.34 26.72 -15.79
C LEU A 467 4.91 25.83 -16.97
N ASP A 468 5.47 26.08 -18.14
CA ASP A 468 5.20 25.34 -19.36
C ASP A 468 5.50 23.83 -19.16
N PRO A 469 4.75 22.93 -19.82
CA PRO A 469 4.98 21.49 -19.72
C PRO A 469 6.42 21.08 -20.05
N GLN A 470 7.04 21.74 -21.02
CA GLN A 470 8.45 21.52 -21.38
C GLN A 470 9.41 21.79 -20.22
N TYR A 471 9.20 22.88 -19.46
CA TYR A 471 10.04 23.21 -18.32
C TYR A 471 9.84 22.24 -17.15
N ARG A 472 8.61 21.75 -16.94
CA ARG A 472 8.34 20.70 -15.95
C ARG A 472 9.01 19.37 -16.33
N ARG A 473 8.98 18.99 -17.62
CA ARG A 473 9.74 17.84 -18.13
C ARG A 473 11.25 18.02 -17.95
N TYR A 474 11.77 19.23 -18.16
CA TYR A 474 13.17 19.55 -17.88
C TYR A 474 13.53 19.32 -16.39
N ILE A 475 12.72 19.82 -15.46
CA ILE A 475 12.91 19.57 -14.01
C ILE A 475 12.88 18.07 -13.70
N GLN A 476 11.91 17.34 -14.27
CA GLN A 476 11.79 15.89 -14.09
C GLN A 476 13.01 15.13 -14.62
N ARG A 477 13.51 15.49 -15.81
CA ARG A 477 14.73 14.91 -16.40
C ARG A 477 15.92 15.13 -15.48
N ARG A 478 16.10 16.36 -14.99
CA ARG A 478 17.17 16.73 -14.06
C ARG A 478 17.09 16.03 -12.71
N LEU A 479 15.88 15.80 -12.21
CA LEU A 479 15.67 14.99 -11.00
C LEU A 479 16.16 13.56 -11.22
N ARG A 480 15.84 12.97 -12.37
CA ARG A 480 16.30 11.60 -12.70
C ARG A 480 17.82 11.52 -12.81
N GLU A 481 18.40 12.49 -13.49
CA GLU A 481 19.84 12.57 -13.74
C GLU A 481 20.67 12.71 -12.46
N ILE A 482 20.18 13.44 -11.44
CA ILE A 482 20.93 13.74 -10.21
C ILE A 482 20.63 12.75 -9.09
N TYR A 483 19.35 12.41 -8.90
CA TYR A 483 18.87 11.62 -7.76
C TYR A 483 18.46 10.19 -8.15
N GLY A 484 18.54 9.82 -9.43
CA GLY A 484 18.19 8.48 -9.89
C GLY A 484 16.70 8.34 -10.19
N PHE A 485 15.97 7.55 -9.41
CA PHE A 485 14.58 7.15 -9.70
C PHE A 485 14.42 6.12 -10.83
N GLU A 486 15.42 5.27 -11.05
CA GLU A 486 15.29 4.14 -11.98
C GLU A 486 14.14 3.23 -11.52
N GLY A 487 13.19 2.96 -12.40
CA GLY A 487 12.01 2.14 -12.09
C GLY A 487 10.90 2.83 -11.31
N SER A 488 11.04 4.12 -10.97
CA SER A 488 9.98 4.89 -10.30
C SER A 488 9.44 6.03 -11.18
N PRO A 489 8.11 6.18 -11.30
CA PRO A 489 7.52 7.37 -11.92
C PRO A 489 7.75 8.60 -11.03
N ILE A 490 8.08 9.74 -11.63
CA ILE A 490 8.18 11.03 -10.94
C ILE A 490 6.98 11.88 -11.33
N ILE A 491 6.28 12.42 -10.33
CA ILE A 491 5.16 13.34 -10.53
C ILE A 491 5.63 14.75 -10.14
N VAL A 492 5.54 15.70 -11.06
CA VAL A 492 5.84 17.13 -10.80
C VAL A 492 4.57 17.96 -10.96
N ASN A 493 3.98 18.30 -9.82
CA ASN A 493 2.81 19.16 -9.72
C ASN A 493 3.24 20.60 -9.48
N MET A 494 2.38 21.53 -9.88
CA MET A 494 2.60 22.96 -9.68
C MET A 494 1.34 23.57 -9.10
N ARG A 495 1.52 24.46 -8.13
CA ARG A 495 0.45 25.28 -7.58
C ARG A 495 0.82 26.76 -7.74
N VAL A 496 -0.01 27.48 -8.51
CA VAL A 496 0.21 28.90 -8.83
C VAL A 496 -0.32 29.76 -7.69
N ARG A 497 0.45 30.77 -7.29
CA ARG A 497 0.17 31.62 -6.13
C ARG A 497 0.07 33.08 -6.52
N GLU A 498 -1.03 33.70 -6.09
CA GLU A 498 -1.20 35.14 -6.13
C GLU A 498 -0.65 35.78 -4.85
N LYS A 499 -0.02 36.94 -5.02
CA LYS A 499 0.50 37.69 -3.88
C LYS A 499 -0.66 38.35 -3.16
N ARG A 500 -0.73 38.21 -1.82
CA ARG A 500 -1.79 38.84 -1.01
C ARG A 500 -1.82 40.35 -1.28
N LYS A 501 -3.01 40.87 -1.57
CA LYS A 501 -3.23 42.33 -1.64
C LYS A 501 -3.15 42.87 -0.22
N ARG A 502 -2.13 43.68 0.07
CA ARG A 502 -1.96 44.37 1.35
C ARG A 502 -3.05 45.41 1.58
#